data_AF-A0A6P5JS13-F1
#
_entry.id   AF-A0A6P5JS13-F1
#
_cell.length_a   1.000
_cell.length_b   1.000
_cell.length_c   1.000
_cell.angle_alpha   90.00
_cell.angle_beta   90.00
_cell.angle_gamma   90.00
#
_symmetry.space_group_name_H-M   'P 1'
#
loop_
_entity.id
_entity.type
_entity.pdbx_description
1 polymer ?
#
loop_
_entity_poly.entity_id
_entity_poly.type
_entity_poly.pdbx_seq_one_letter_code
_entity_poly.pdbx_strand_id
1 'polypeptide(L)'
;MMESFKNFIFTLTLYLLQGVTASLIQLNNNGYENIVIAIDPTLPEDDKLIQHIKDIVSEASIYLYEATEKRFYFKGVSILIPKTWQTKPDYEKPRLETYKNADIIIEVPNPPGNDVPRTDHFGQCGEIGERIHLTPNIILGKKLDEYGPPGRILVHKWAHLRWGVFEEYNEAERFYQSNGKNVPVKCSEAITGANKAYTCSGGSCSVTSCTTDPKTGKFDKDCFFLPDKVQTEKASIMFMQSINSVVEFCTEKNHNKNAPNAQNQKCSLRSTWEVIQDSEDYKASTPMTAAQPPQPTFSLKQIRERILCLVLDKSGSMASENRLNRLNQASKHFLLQIIERGSWVGMVTFHSAASVRSELVQVETDAQRNTLITKLPAFASGGTSICSGLRSAFQVIGKKFSTDGSEIVLLTDGEDNTINTCFDEVEQSGAIIHTVALGPSAAIDLEKLSKMTGGVQTAATDNAQNNGLIDAFSALSSGNGLITQQSVQ
;
A
#
# COMPACT_ATOMS: atom_id res chain seq x y z
N MET A 1 22.38 49.09 31.12
CA MET A 1 23.10 47.82 31.36
C MET A 1 22.47 46.79 30.46
N MET A 2 23.28 46.20 29.58
CA MET A 2 22.91 45.14 28.64
C MET A 2 22.46 43.89 29.40
N GLU A 3 21.28 43.37 29.08
CA GLU A 3 20.97 41.97 29.33
C GLU A 3 20.61 41.28 28.01
N SER A 4 21.21 40.10 27.87
CA SER A 4 21.35 39.28 26.68
C SER A 4 20.05 38.53 26.38
N PHE A 5 19.45 38.78 25.21
CA PHE A 5 18.45 37.89 24.63
C PHE A 5 19.17 36.64 24.08
N LYS A 6 19.12 35.54 24.83
CA LYS A 6 19.46 34.21 24.31
C LYS A 6 18.31 33.72 23.43
N ASN A 7 18.49 33.77 22.12
CA ASN A 7 17.63 33.09 21.16
C ASN A 7 17.75 31.57 21.37
N PHE A 8 16.74 30.96 21.97
CA PHE A 8 16.53 29.51 21.88
C PHE A 8 15.96 29.20 20.50
N ILE A 9 16.79 28.65 19.62
CA ILE A 9 16.33 28.01 18.39
C ILE A 9 15.63 26.72 18.80
N PHE A 10 14.30 26.73 18.84
CA PHE A 10 13.51 25.52 18.92
C PHE A 10 13.55 24.85 17.53
N THR A 11 14.36 23.81 17.38
CA THR A 11 14.24 22.86 16.27
C THR A 11 12.96 22.05 16.49
N LEU A 12 11.85 22.58 15.98
CA LEU A 12 10.59 21.85 15.86
C LEU A 12 10.77 20.79 14.76
N THR A 13 11.23 19.60 15.15
CA THR A 13 11.14 18.42 14.28
C THR A 13 9.68 17.98 14.26
N LEU A 14 8.89 18.59 13.37
CA LEU A 14 7.62 18.01 12.96
C LEU A 14 7.94 16.69 12.25
N TYR A 15 7.82 15.57 12.97
CA TYR A 15 7.52 14.31 12.30
C TYR A 15 6.12 14.47 11.72
N LEU A 16 6.04 14.90 10.46
CA LEU A 16 4.89 14.68 9.61
C LEU A 16 4.73 13.17 9.47
N LEU A 17 4.02 12.54 10.40
CA LEU A 17 3.32 11.28 10.16
C LEU A 17 2.13 11.60 9.24
N GLN A 18 2.43 12.03 8.01
CA GLN A 18 1.50 11.75 6.93
C GLN A 18 1.51 10.24 6.77
N GLY A 19 0.34 9.64 6.96
CA GLY A 19 0.13 8.20 6.82
C GLY A 19 0.40 7.79 5.38
N VAL A 20 1.67 7.62 5.02
CA VAL A 20 2.08 6.78 3.92
C VAL A 20 1.56 5.41 4.28
N THR A 21 0.59 4.90 3.52
CA THR A 21 0.21 3.50 3.60
C THR A 21 1.45 2.71 3.20
N ALA A 22 2.21 2.27 4.20
CA ALA A 22 3.48 1.61 3.96
C ALA A 22 3.22 0.31 3.21
N SER A 23 3.53 0.33 1.91
CA SER A 23 3.61 -0.85 1.08
C SER A 23 4.47 -1.91 1.78
N LEU A 24 4.06 -3.16 1.70
CA LEU A 24 4.82 -4.29 2.26
C LEU A 24 5.90 -4.79 1.30
N ILE A 25 5.97 -4.23 0.08
CA ILE A 25 6.86 -4.69 -0.98
C ILE A 25 8.31 -4.71 -0.52
N GLN A 26 8.95 -5.86 -0.70
CA GLN A 26 10.38 -6.04 -0.50
C GLN A 26 11.01 -6.62 -1.76
N LEU A 27 12.23 -6.18 -2.07
CA LEU A 27 13.03 -6.77 -3.13
C LEU A 27 13.98 -7.79 -2.51
N ASN A 28 13.83 -9.07 -2.86
CA ASN A 28 14.64 -10.15 -2.32
C ASN A 28 15.15 -11.04 -3.46
N ASN A 29 16.48 -11.06 -3.63
CA ASN A 29 17.14 -11.79 -4.72
C ASN A 29 16.43 -11.52 -6.05
N ASN A 30 16.37 -10.23 -6.42
CA ASN A 30 15.78 -9.74 -7.67
C ASN A 30 14.25 -9.87 -7.82
N GLY A 31 13.57 -10.59 -6.93
CA GLY A 31 12.13 -10.77 -6.96
C GLY A 31 11.41 -9.86 -5.97
N TYR A 32 10.34 -9.20 -6.41
CA TYR A 32 9.45 -8.46 -5.54
C TYR A 32 8.52 -9.41 -4.78
N GLU A 33 8.55 -9.35 -3.46
CA GLU A 33 7.75 -10.13 -2.51
C GLU A 33 6.80 -9.23 -1.72
N ASN A 34 5.78 -9.84 -1.10
CA ASN A 34 4.77 -9.19 -0.28
C ASN A 34 3.93 -8.14 -1.02
N ILE A 35 3.70 -8.35 -2.32
CA ILE A 35 2.81 -7.49 -3.11
C ILE A 35 1.38 -7.82 -2.74
N VAL A 36 0.56 -6.81 -2.46
CA VAL A 36 -0.84 -6.97 -2.10
C VAL A 36 -1.74 -6.42 -3.21
N ILE A 37 -2.55 -7.30 -3.81
CA ILE A 37 -3.58 -6.93 -4.79
C ILE A 37 -4.94 -7.08 -4.12
N ALA A 38 -5.67 -5.99 -3.92
CA ALA A 38 -6.99 -6.02 -3.30
C ALA A 38 -8.12 -5.90 -4.34
N ILE A 39 -9.15 -6.72 -4.17
CA ILE A 39 -10.40 -6.63 -4.93
C ILE A 39 -11.38 -5.80 -4.11
N ASP A 40 -11.91 -4.73 -4.70
CA ASP A 40 -12.86 -3.84 -4.04
C ASP A 40 -14.12 -4.61 -3.59
N PRO A 41 -14.60 -4.43 -2.34
CA PRO A 41 -15.76 -5.16 -1.82
C PRO A 41 -17.09 -4.92 -2.55
N THR A 42 -17.20 -3.83 -3.32
CA THR A 42 -18.38 -3.50 -4.13
C THR A 42 -18.43 -4.27 -5.44
N LEU A 43 -17.33 -4.91 -5.85
CA LEU A 43 -17.31 -5.74 -7.05
C LEU A 43 -18.11 -7.04 -6.83
N PRO A 44 -19.03 -7.38 -7.75
CA PRO A 44 -19.68 -8.68 -7.72
C PRO A 44 -18.66 -9.80 -7.93
N GLU A 45 -18.92 -10.95 -7.33
CA GLU A 45 -18.08 -12.13 -7.49
C GLU A 45 -18.02 -12.57 -8.96
N ASP A 46 -16.80 -12.72 -9.46
CA ASP A 46 -16.50 -13.26 -10.79
C ASP A 46 -15.41 -14.33 -10.63
N ASP A 47 -15.80 -15.59 -10.86
CA ASP A 47 -14.92 -16.76 -10.73
C ASP A 47 -13.68 -16.68 -11.63
N LYS A 48 -13.73 -15.87 -12.70
CA LYS A 48 -12.59 -15.71 -13.62
C LYS A 48 -11.61 -14.65 -13.18
N LEU A 49 -12.02 -13.68 -12.36
CA LEU A 49 -11.22 -12.50 -12.05
C LEU A 49 -9.90 -12.89 -11.37
N ILE A 50 -9.95 -13.75 -10.35
CA ILE A 50 -8.75 -14.21 -9.62
C ILE A 50 -7.74 -14.87 -10.56
N GLN A 51 -8.21 -15.72 -11.48
CA GLN A 51 -7.32 -16.37 -12.44
C GLN A 51 -6.67 -15.37 -13.40
N HIS A 52 -7.44 -14.40 -13.92
CA HIS A 52 -6.88 -13.37 -14.80
C HIS A 52 -5.89 -12.46 -14.08
N ILE A 53 -6.07 -12.16 -12.79
CA ILE A 53 -5.07 -11.46 -11.99
C ILE A 53 -3.75 -12.26 -11.98
N LYS A 54 -3.82 -13.56 -11.72
CA LYS A 54 -2.62 -14.44 -11.71
C LYS A 54 -1.93 -14.46 -13.07
N ASP A 55 -2.70 -14.58 -14.14
CA ASP A 55 -2.19 -14.63 -15.51
C ASP A 55 -1.47 -13.32 -15.86
N ILE A 56 -2.10 -12.17 -15.58
CA ILE A 56 -1.53 -10.83 -15.81
C ILE A 56 -0.25 -10.61 -15.03
N VAL A 57 -0.23 -10.96 -13.74
CA VAL A 57 0.98 -10.83 -12.92
C VAL A 57 2.10 -11.71 -13.45
N SER A 58 1.78 -12.92 -13.94
CA SER A 58 2.77 -13.84 -14.51
C SER A 58 3.35 -13.31 -15.82
N GLU A 59 2.49 -12.80 -16.72
CA GLU A 59 2.91 -12.13 -17.95
C GLU A 59 3.75 -10.88 -17.68
N ALA A 60 3.28 -10.03 -16.76
CA ALA A 60 3.98 -8.82 -16.36
C ALA A 60 5.34 -9.14 -15.72
N SER A 61 5.47 -10.25 -14.99
CA SER A 61 6.73 -10.69 -14.38
C SER A 61 7.78 -10.98 -15.44
N ILE A 62 7.40 -11.68 -16.51
CA ILE A 62 8.29 -11.98 -17.64
C ILE A 62 8.67 -10.69 -18.38
N TYR A 63 7.69 -9.84 -18.65
CA TYR A 63 7.90 -8.59 -19.38
C TYR A 63 8.78 -7.59 -18.61
N LEU A 64 8.55 -7.44 -17.29
CA LEU A 64 9.37 -6.63 -16.40
C LEU A 64 10.82 -7.14 -16.37
N TYR A 65 11.00 -8.45 -16.32
CA TYR A 65 12.31 -9.07 -16.30
C TYR A 65 13.10 -8.79 -17.57
N GLU A 66 12.47 -8.93 -18.74
CA GLU A 66 13.11 -8.58 -20.02
C GLU A 66 13.46 -7.09 -20.08
N ALA A 67 12.51 -6.22 -19.72
CA ALA A 67 12.66 -4.77 -19.80
C ALA A 67 13.70 -4.17 -18.86
N THR A 68 14.09 -4.91 -17.83
CA THR A 68 14.99 -4.44 -16.76
C THR A 68 16.34 -5.14 -16.83
N GLU A 69 16.79 -5.54 -18.02
CA GLU A 69 18.05 -6.26 -18.22
C GLU A 69 18.15 -7.52 -17.34
N LYS A 70 17.04 -8.27 -17.23
CA LYS A 70 16.95 -9.51 -16.43
C LYS A 70 17.15 -9.28 -14.93
N ARG A 71 16.72 -8.13 -14.41
CA ARG A 71 16.85 -7.79 -12.98
C ARG A 71 15.59 -8.09 -12.22
N PHE A 72 14.45 -7.53 -12.59
CA PHE A 72 13.29 -7.53 -11.70
C PHE A 72 12.16 -8.41 -12.17
N TYR A 73 11.50 -9.08 -11.24
CA TYR A 73 10.33 -9.92 -11.52
C TYR A 73 9.38 -9.95 -10.30
N PHE A 74 8.13 -10.34 -10.52
CA PHE A 74 7.18 -10.56 -9.44
C PHE A 74 7.36 -11.97 -8.86
N LYS A 75 7.55 -12.08 -7.54
CA LYS A 75 7.88 -13.33 -6.86
C LYS A 75 6.81 -13.80 -5.89
N GLY A 76 6.31 -12.93 -5.02
CA GLY A 76 5.31 -13.27 -4.01
C GLY A 76 4.15 -12.28 -3.99
N VAL A 77 2.95 -12.74 -4.32
CA VAL A 77 1.75 -11.91 -4.44
C VAL A 77 0.61 -12.47 -3.59
N SER A 78 0.03 -11.62 -2.74
CA SER A 78 -1.19 -11.89 -1.98
C SER A 78 -2.38 -11.23 -2.68
N ILE A 79 -3.38 -12.01 -3.05
CA ILE A 79 -4.65 -11.51 -3.59
C ILE A 79 -5.65 -11.43 -2.44
N LEU A 80 -6.02 -10.21 -2.05
CA LEU A 80 -6.96 -9.92 -0.99
C LEU A 80 -8.39 -9.89 -1.53
N ILE A 81 -9.15 -10.92 -1.15
CA ILE A 81 -10.51 -11.20 -1.57
C ILE A 81 -11.48 -10.60 -0.54
N PRO A 82 -12.53 -9.88 -0.97
CA PRO A 82 -13.44 -9.24 -0.06
C PRO A 82 -14.32 -10.25 0.70
N LYS A 83 -14.78 -9.82 1.88
CA LYS A 83 -15.72 -10.60 2.71
C LYS A 83 -17.07 -10.85 2.02
N THR A 84 -17.43 -10.01 1.04
CA THR A 84 -18.69 -10.09 0.28
C THR A 84 -18.74 -11.29 -0.67
N TRP A 85 -17.59 -11.87 -1.02
CA TRP A 85 -17.50 -13.05 -1.88
C TRP A 85 -17.62 -14.34 -1.07
N GLN A 86 -18.02 -15.42 -1.72
CA GLN A 86 -18.15 -16.73 -1.09
C GLN A 86 -16.79 -17.26 -0.63
N THR A 87 -16.70 -17.69 0.64
CA THR A 87 -15.47 -18.31 1.17
C THR A 87 -15.21 -19.66 0.51
N LYS A 88 -13.98 -19.84 0.02
CA LYS A 88 -13.49 -21.11 -0.55
C LYS A 88 -12.42 -21.74 0.37
N PRO A 89 -12.23 -23.08 0.35
CA PRO A 89 -11.33 -23.77 1.28
C PRO A 89 -9.84 -23.39 1.14
N ASP A 90 -9.44 -22.94 -0.04
CA ASP A 90 -8.09 -22.47 -0.38
C ASP A 90 -7.83 -21.01 0.03
N TYR A 91 -8.84 -20.32 0.56
CA TYR A 91 -8.67 -18.95 1.06
C TYR A 91 -8.15 -18.95 2.49
N GLU A 92 -6.98 -18.35 2.66
CA GLU A 92 -6.35 -18.16 3.96
C GLU A 92 -6.81 -16.85 4.60
N LYS A 93 -6.53 -16.68 5.90
CA LYS A 93 -6.75 -15.42 6.59
C LYS A 93 -5.59 -14.46 6.27
N PRO A 94 -5.87 -13.18 5.96
CA PRO A 94 -4.85 -12.14 5.89
C PRO A 94 -4.15 -12.01 7.25
N ARG A 95 -2.85 -11.77 7.22
CA ARG A 95 -2.08 -11.44 8.42
C ARG A 95 -1.80 -9.94 8.42
N LEU A 96 -0.85 -9.50 7.59
CA LEU A 96 -0.50 -8.08 7.47
C LEU A 96 -1.17 -7.42 6.25
N GLU A 97 -1.74 -8.21 5.35
CA GLU A 97 -2.38 -7.73 4.14
C GLU A 97 -3.72 -7.06 4.46
N THR A 98 -3.84 -5.81 4.02
CA THR A 98 -5.03 -5.01 4.20
C THR A 98 -5.38 -4.24 2.93
N TYR A 99 -6.62 -3.79 2.83
CA TYR A 99 -7.02 -2.89 1.74
C TYR A 99 -6.22 -1.58 1.78
N LYS A 100 -5.90 -1.09 2.99
CA LYS A 100 -5.15 0.15 3.19
C LYS A 100 -3.72 0.07 2.63
N ASN A 101 -3.01 -1.04 2.82
CA ASN A 101 -1.64 -1.24 2.32
C ASN A 101 -1.58 -2.04 1.02
N ALA A 102 -2.69 -2.17 0.30
CA ALA A 102 -2.71 -2.79 -1.02
C ALA A 102 -1.94 -1.92 -2.04
N ASP A 103 -1.03 -2.54 -2.77
CA ASP A 103 -0.23 -1.88 -3.81
C ASP A 103 -1.02 -1.73 -5.12
N ILE A 104 -1.95 -2.65 -5.36
CA ILE A 104 -2.83 -2.67 -6.53
C ILE A 104 -4.26 -2.87 -6.05
N ILE A 105 -5.16 -1.98 -6.50
CA ILE A 105 -6.58 -2.07 -6.23
C ILE A 105 -7.31 -2.37 -7.54
N ILE A 106 -8.18 -3.37 -7.50
CA ILE A 106 -9.12 -3.68 -8.58
C ILE A 106 -10.47 -3.14 -8.16
N GLU A 107 -10.88 -2.03 -8.77
CA GLU A 107 -12.07 -1.27 -8.37
C GLU A 107 -13.04 -1.03 -9.55
N VAL A 108 -14.28 -0.69 -9.21
CA VAL A 108 -15.25 -0.20 -10.18
C VAL A 108 -14.79 1.18 -10.69
N PRO A 109 -14.78 1.44 -12.01
CA PRO A 109 -14.43 2.76 -12.52
C PRO A 109 -15.35 3.85 -11.99
N ASN A 110 -14.76 4.98 -11.58
CA ASN A 110 -15.48 6.17 -11.16
C ASN A 110 -15.01 7.41 -11.97
N PRO A 111 -15.85 7.97 -12.86
CA PRO A 111 -17.24 7.61 -13.14
C PRO A 111 -17.38 6.26 -13.88
N PRO A 112 -18.56 5.59 -13.81
CA PRO A 112 -18.79 4.32 -14.49
C PRO A 112 -18.48 4.38 -16.00
N GLY A 113 -17.82 3.34 -16.51
CA GLY A 113 -17.39 3.24 -17.91
C GLY A 113 -16.04 3.89 -18.23
N ASN A 114 -15.45 4.63 -17.28
CA ASN A 114 -14.12 5.22 -17.42
C ASN A 114 -13.02 4.28 -16.91
N ASP A 115 -12.82 3.17 -17.61
CA ASP A 115 -11.84 2.12 -17.31
C ASP A 115 -10.40 2.55 -17.66
N VAL A 116 -9.83 3.48 -16.89
CA VAL A 116 -8.47 4.00 -17.10
C VAL A 116 -7.50 3.40 -16.09
N PRO A 117 -6.40 2.74 -16.51
CA PRO A 117 -5.36 2.33 -15.59
C PRO A 117 -4.63 3.56 -15.05
N ARG A 118 -4.44 3.64 -13.72
CA ARG A 118 -3.74 4.78 -13.10
C ARG A 118 -2.82 4.34 -11.97
N THR A 119 -1.83 5.17 -11.69
CA THR A 119 -1.00 5.07 -10.50
C THR A 119 -1.12 6.38 -9.74
N ASP A 120 -1.44 6.32 -8.46
CA ASP A 120 -1.42 7.48 -7.58
C ASP A 120 0.04 7.74 -7.20
N HIS A 121 0.62 8.77 -7.81
CA HIS A 121 2.00 9.19 -7.58
C HIS A 121 2.05 10.71 -7.42
N PHE A 122 2.23 11.15 -6.17
CA PHE A 122 2.29 12.57 -5.79
C PHE A 122 3.71 13.07 -5.52
N GLY A 123 4.69 12.17 -5.59
CA GLY A 123 6.10 12.44 -5.34
C GLY A 123 6.82 13.14 -6.49
N GLN A 124 8.08 13.45 -6.24
CA GLN A 124 9.04 13.94 -7.24
C GLN A 124 9.62 12.77 -8.04
N CYS A 125 10.42 13.10 -9.05
CA CYS A 125 11.13 12.10 -9.82
C CYS A 125 11.98 11.18 -8.94
N GLY A 126 11.84 9.87 -9.12
CA GLY A 126 12.57 8.85 -8.35
C GLY A 126 11.89 8.49 -7.01
N GLU A 127 10.82 9.19 -6.62
CA GLU A 127 10.08 8.87 -5.39
C GLU A 127 9.02 7.80 -5.66
N ILE A 128 8.81 6.90 -4.69
CA ILE A 128 7.80 5.85 -4.82
C ILE A 128 6.38 6.44 -4.86
N GLY A 129 5.53 5.86 -5.70
CA GLY A 129 4.09 6.11 -5.70
C GLY A 129 3.37 5.42 -4.54
N GLU A 130 2.07 5.68 -4.43
CA GLU A 130 1.22 5.18 -3.36
C GLU A 130 0.52 3.86 -3.72
N ARG A 131 -0.09 3.79 -4.92
CA ARG A 131 -0.88 2.63 -5.35
C ARG A 131 -1.24 2.65 -6.83
N ILE A 132 -1.47 1.47 -7.40
CA ILE A 132 -2.01 1.27 -8.75
C ILE A 132 -3.50 0.97 -8.66
N HIS A 133 -4.29 1.52 -9.59
CA HIS A 133 -5.71 1.19 -9.75
C HIS A 133 -5.96 0.62 -11.14
N LEU A 134 -6.61 -0.53 -11.17
CA LEU A 134 -7.04 -1.23 -12.37
C LEU A 134 -8.53 -1.54 -12.25
N THR A 135 -9.19 -1.77 -13.38
CA THR A 135 -10.60 -2.15 -13.40
C THR A 135 -10.77 -3.60 -13.86
N PRO A 136 -11.89 -4.26 -13.53
CA PRO A 136 -12.19 -5.59 -14.03
C PRO A 136 -12.13 -5.69 -15.55
N ASN A 137 -12.53 -4.64 -16.30
CA ASN A 137 -12.47 -4.67 -17.75
C ASN A 137 -11.04 -4.68 -18.30
N ILE A 138 -10.09 -4.04 -17.59
CA ILE A 138 -8.66 -4.12 -17.91
C ILE A 138 -8.15 -5.53 -17.60
N ILE A 139 -8.46 -6.04 -16.40
CA ILE A 139 -8.03 -7.39 -15.96
C ILE A 139 -8.57 -8.50 -16.88
N LEU A 140 -9.80 -8.36 -17.35
CA LEU A 140 -10.44 -9.32 -18.27
C LEU A 140 -10.06 -9.11 -19.74
N GLY A 141 -9.11 -8.22 -20.04
CA GLY A 141 -8.61 -7.96 -21.40
C GLY A 141 -9.60 -7.25 -22.33
N LYS A 142 -10.73 -6.73 -21.83
CA LYS A 142 -11.74 -6.02 -22.62
C LYS A 142 -11.25 -4.65 -23.13
N LYS A 143 -10.12 -4.17 -22.61
CA LYS A 143 -9.47 -2.91 -23.00
C LYS A 143 -8.19 -3.09 -23.82
N LEU A 144 -8.02 -4.27 -24.42
CA LEU A 144 -6.85 -4.61 -25.25
C LEU A 144 -6.63 -3.60 -26.39
N ASP A 145 -7.69 -3.20 -27.09
CA ASP A 145 -7.58 -2.27 -28.23
C ASP A 145 -7.23 -0.83 -27.81
N GLU A 146 -7.51 -0.47 -26.55
CA GLU A 146 -7.30 0.88 -26.02
C GLU A 146 -5.92 1.04 -25.39
N TYR A 147 -5.48 0.06 -24.58
CA TYR A 147 -4.27 0.16 -23.77
C TYR A 147 -3.22 -0.92 -24.06
N GLY A 148 -3.55 -1.93 -24.88
CA GLY A 148 -2.70 -3.08 -25.14
C GLY A 148 -2.84 -4.20 -24.09
N PRO A 149 -1.94 -5.20 -24.12
CA PRO A 149 -1.99 -6.36 -23.24
C PRO A 149 -1.93 -5.98 -21.75
N PRO A 150 -2.80 -6.53 -20.88
CA PRO A 150 -2.86 -6.11 -19.48
C PRO A 150 -1.57 -6.33 -18.68
N GLY A 151 -0.78 -7.38 -18.97
CA GLY A 151 0.54 -7.56 -18.35
C GLY A 151 1.50 -6.39 -18.63
N ARG A 152 1.43 -5.80 -19.83
CA ARG A 152 2.23 -4.62 -20.19
C ARG A 152 1.72 -3.34 -19.52
N ILE A 153 0.40 -3.19 -19.40
CA ILE A 153 -0.22 -2.10 -18.63
C ILE A 153 0.28 -2.14 -17.18
N LEU A 154 0.31 -3.33 -16.57
CA LEU A 154 0.80 -3.50 -15.21
C LEU A 154 2.26 -3.07 -15.09
N VAL A 155 3.17 -3.47 -15.98
CA VAL A 155 4.58 -3.04 -15.93
C VAL A 155 4.74 -1.54 -16.12
N HIS A 156 3.97 -0.94 -17.02
CA HIS A 156 3.97 0.51 -17.20
C HIS A 156 3.52 1.24 -15.92
N LYS A 157 2.44 0.79 -15.27
CA LYS A 157 1.96 1.37 -14.00
C LYS A 157 2.84 1.04 -12.80
N TRP A 158 3.52 -0.10 -12.84
CA TRP A 158 4.55 -0.50 -11.89
C TRP A 158 5.75 0.44 -11.93
N ALA A 159 6.18 0.88 -13.12
CA ALA A 159 7.29 1.81 -13.23
C ALA A 159 6.99 3.16 -12.55
N HIS A 160 5.78 3.70 -12.77
CA HIS A 160 5.28 4.86 -12.01
C HIS A 160 5.29 4.61 -10.50
N LEU A 161 4.79 3.45 -10.05
CA LEU A 161 4.67 3.12 -8.63
C LEU A 161 6.03 2.96 -7.97
N ARG A 162 6.93 2.20 -8.58
CA ARG A 162 8.14 1.72 -7.89
C ARG A 162 9.33 2.63 -8.04
N TRP A 163 9.45 3.32 -9.17
CA TRP A 163 10.63 4.14 -9.48
C TRP A 163 10.31 5.62 -9.68
N GLY A 164 9.04 6.04 -9.56
CA GLY A 164 8.68 7.44 -9.66
C GLY A 164 9.01 8.06 -11.01
N VAL A 165 9.00 7.26 -12.08
CA VAL A 165 9.13 7.75 -13.45
C VAL A 165 7.79 8.27 -13.96
N PHE A 166 7.81 9.02 -15.06
CA PHE A 166 6.61 9.63 -15.64
C PHE A 166 6.45 9.28 -17.13
N GLU A 167 5.32 9.70 -17.70
CA GLU A 167 5.01 9.49 -19.09
C GLU A 167 6.03 10.19 -20.02
N GLU A 168 6.45 9.47 -21.06
CA GLU A 168 7.31 9.97 -22.13
C GLU A 168 6.51 10.43 -23.38
N TYR A 169 5.19 10.47 -23.26
CA TYR A 169 4.23 11.11 -24.17
C TYR A 169 3.54 12.31 -23.49
N ASN A 170 2.69 13.02 -24.24
CA ASN A 170 1.89 14.13 -23.70
C ASN A 170 0.52 14.19 -24.40
N GLU A 171 -0.56 14.03 -23.65
CA GLU A 171 -1.93 14.05 -24.19
C GLU A 171 -2.46 15.45 -24.50
N ALA A 172 -1.99 16.47 -23.78
CA ALA A 172 -2.42 17.85 -23.97
C ALA A 172 -1.69 18.51 -25.16
N GLU A 173 -0.39 18.24 -25.29
CA GLU A 173 0.47 18.73 -26.35
C GLU A 173 1.19 17.56 -27.03
N ARG A 174 0.49 16.84 -27.92
CA ARG A 174 1.00 15.63 -28.60
C ARG A 174 2.14 15.90 -29.59
N PHE A 175 2.36 17.16 -29.97
CA PHE A 175 3.35 17.58 -30.94
C PHE A 175 4.08 18.84 -30.48
N TYR A 176 5.34 18.97 -30.88
CA TYR A 176 6.15 20.17 -30.67
C TYR A 176 6.95 20.52 -31.93
N GLN A 177 7.46 21.74 -32.00
CA GLN A 177 8.28 22.18 -33.13
C GLN A 177 9.75 21.84 -32.90
N SER A 178 10.35 21.17 -33.87
CA SER A 178 11.79 20.93 -33.95
C SER A 178 12.27 21.20 -35.37
N ASN A 179 13.27 22.07 -35.53
CA ASN A 179 13.81 22.48 -36.83
C ASN A 179 12.72 22.90 -37.85
N GLY A 180 11.71 23.65 -37.38
CA GLY A 180 10.61 24.14 -38.21
C GLY A 180 9.59 23.08 -38.64
N LYS A 181 9.64 21.86 -38.08
CA LYS A 181 8.69 20.78 -38.34
C LYS A 181 7.93 20.40 -37.07
N ASN A 182 6.66 20.06 -37.22
CA ASN A 182 5.88 19.44 -36.15
C ASN A 182 6.30 17.97 -36.01
N VAL A 183 6.81 17.61 -34.84
CA VAL A 183 7.26 16.26 -34.49
C VAL A 183 6.48 15.77 -33.26
N PRO A 184 6.13 14.48 -33.20
CA PRO A 184 5.37 13.94 -32.08
C PRO A 184 6.21 13.93 -30.80
N VAL A 185 5.54 14.09 -29.65
CA VAL A 185 6.16 13.88 -28.34
C VAL A 185 6.32 12.39 -28.12
N LYS A 186 7.55 11.89 -28.26
CA LYS A 186 7.90 10.49 -28.07
C LYS A 186 9.30 10.36 -27.48
N CYS A 187 9.59 9.23 -26.85
CA CYS A 187 10.93 9.01 -26.31
C CYS A 187 11.96 8.77 -27.41
N SER A 188 11.76 7.74 -28.23
CA SER A 188 12.67 7.40 -29.33
C SER A 188 12.16 7.94 -30.66
N GLU A 189 13.03 8.66 -31.36
CA GLU A 189 12.76 9.10 -32.74
C GLU A 189 12.66 7.93 -33.73
N ALA A 190 13.19 6.75 -33.39
CA ALA A 190 13.16 5.58 -34.27
C ALA A 190 11.80 4.87 -34.32
N ILE A 191 10.84 5.19 -33.43
CA ILE A 191 9.45 4.74 -33.60
C ILE A 191 8.85 5.42 -34.83
N THR A 192 8.49 4.63 -35.84
CA THR A 192 7.95 5.13 -37.10
C THR A 192 6.43 5.19 -37.08
N GLY A 193 5.84 6.01 -37.93
CA GLY A 193 4.40 6.16 -38.01
C GLY A 193 3.99 7.40 -38.80
N ALA A 194 2.71 7.72 -38.73
CA ALA A 194 2.13 8.85 -39.44
C ALA A 194 1.35 9.77 -38.51
N ASN A 195 1.44 11.07 -38.76
CA ASN A 195 0.65 12.10 -38.08
C ASN A 195 -0.75 12.15 -38.71
N LYS A 196 -1.77 11.81 -37.94
CA LYS A 196 -3.15 11.66 -38.40
C LYS A 196 -4.11 12.50 -37.56
N ALA A 197 -5.28 12.77 -38.09
CA ALA A 197 -6.37 13.41 -37.37
C ALA A 197 -7.68 12.67 -37.65
N TYR A 198 -8.61 12.68 -36.69
CA TYR A 198 -9.97 12.22 -36.92
C TYR A 198 -10.80 13.36 -37.49
N THR A 199 -11.44 13.13 -38.62
CA THR A 199 -12.39 14.08 -39.20
C THR A 199 -13.76 13.42 -39.24
N CYS A 200 -14.68 13.91 -38.41
CA CYS A 200 -16.03 13.39 -38.30
C CYS A 200 -17.04 14.30 -39.00
N SER A 201 -17.81 13.74 -39.92
CA SER A 201 -18.87 14.44 -40.66
C SER A 201 -20.09 13.51 -40.81
N GLY A 202 -21.29 14.02 -40.50
CA GLY A 202 -22.54 13.29 -40.69
C GLY A 202 -22.66 11.98 -39.90
N GLY A 203 -22.01 11.87 -38.73
CA GLY A 203 -22.00 10.64 -37.92
C GLY A 203 -20.98 9.58 -38.34
N SER A 204 -20.15 9.86 -39.35
CA SER A 204 -19.03 9.01 -39.75
C SER A 204 -17.69 9.71 -39.47
N CYS A 205 -16.69 8.96 -39.01
CA CYS A 205 -15.34 9.47 -38.77
C CYS A 205 -14.36 8.82 -39.75
N SER A 206 -13.46 9.62 -40.31
CA SER A 206 -12.39 9.17 -41.20
C SER A 206 -11.04 9.63 -40.66
N VAL A 207 -9.99 8.90 -40.99
CA VAL A 207 -8.61 9.23 -40.58
C VAL A 207 -7.95 9.99 -41.73
N THR A 208 -7.59 11.25 -41.49
CA THR A 208 -6.98 12.14 -42.47
C THR A 208 -5.57 12.56 -42.05
N SER A 209 -4.86 13.29 -42.91
CA SER A 209 -3.56 13.87 -42.57
C SER A 209 -3.72 15.09 -41.67
N CYS A 210 -2.74 15.31 -40.79
CA CYS A 210 -2.68 16.50 -39.95
C CYS A 210 -2.65 17.80 -40.75
N THR A 211 -3.41 18.78 -40.28
CA THR A 211 -3.38 20.15 -40.81
C THR A 211 -2.55 21.03 -39.88
N THR A 212 -1.78 21.94 -40.48
CA THR A 212 -0.98 22.93 -39.76
C THR A 212 -1.73 24.25 -39.74
N ASP A 213 -1.89 24.84 -38.57
CA ASP A 213 -2.40 26.19 -38.42
C ASP A 213 -1.42 27.20 -39.05
N PRO A 214 -1.82 27.96 -40.08
CA PRO A 214 -0.94 28.90 -40.76
C PRO A 214 -0.49 30.08 -39.88
N LYS A 215 -1.18 30.37 -38.77
CA LYS A 215 -0.81 31.46 -37.86
C LYS A 215 0.24 31.03 -36.84
N THR A 216 0.09 29.83 -36.28
CA THR A 216 0.97 29.33 -35.21
C THR A 216 2.06 28.40 -35.71
N GLY A 217 1.90 27.81 -36.91
CA GLY A 217 2.77 26.79 -37.46
C GLY A 217 2.67 25.44 -36.73
N LYS A 218 1.73 25.28 -35.79
CA LYS A 218 1.50 24.06 -35.02
C LYS A 218 0.43 23.19 -35.69
N PHE A 219 0.43 21.90 -35.40
CA PHE A 219 -0.69 21.04 -35.76
C PHE A 219 -1.95 21.34 -34.94
N ASP A 220 -3.10 21.06 -35.54
CA ASP A 220 -4.40 21.12 -34.87
C ASP A 220 -4.46 20.17 -33.66
N LYS A 221 -5.29 20.51 -32.66
CA LYS A 221 -5.38 19.75 -31.39
C LYS A 221 -5.84 18.30 -31.57
N ASP A 222 -6.58 18.02 -32.64
CA ASP A 222 -7.11 16.68 -32.95
C ASP A 222 -6.07 15.78 -33.64
N CYS A 223 -4.88 16.32 -33.92
CA CYS A 223 -3.77 15.51 -34.42
C CYS A 223 -3.24 14.56 -33.35
N PHE A 224 -2.94 13.34 -33.80
CA PHE A 224 -2.28 12.31 -33.03
C PHE A 224 -1.25 11.58 -33.89
N PHE A 225 -0.28 10.95 -33.23
CA PHE A 225 0.69 10.09 -33.88
C PHE A 225 0.15 8.66 -33.90
N LEU A 226 0.00 8.09 -35.10
CA LEU A 226 -0.38 6.69 -35.28
C LEU A 226 0.88 5.89 -35.62
N PRO A 227 1.44 5.09 -34.70
CA PRO A 227 2.61 4.27 -34.98
C PRO A 227 2.31 3.21 -36.04
N ASP A 228 3.32 2.86 -36.84
CA ASP A 228 3.22 1.70 -37.72
C ASP A 228 3.06 0.43 -36.88
N LYS A 229 2.26 -0.53 -37.37
CA LYS A 229 2.00 -1.79 -36.64
C LYS A 229 3.25 -2.63 -36.41
N VAL A 230 4.19 -2.57 -37.34
CA VAL A 230 5.46 -3.29 -37.27
C VAL A 230 6.55 -2.28 -36.96
N GLN A 231 7.23 -2.49 -35.84
CA GLN A 231 8.27 -1.62 -35.32
C GLN A 231 9.53 -2.47 -35.04
N THR A 232 10.69 -1.85 -35.12
CA THR A 232 11.97 -2.47 -34.72
C THR A 232 12.55 -1.84 -33.46
N GLU A 233 12.15 -0.61 -33.16
CA GLU A 233 12.57 0.10 -31.93
C GLU A 233 11.92 -0.56 -30.71
N LYS A 234 12.71 -0.73 -29.66
CA LYS A 234 12.34 -1.43 -28.44
C LYS A 234 11.97 -0.53 -27.27
N ALA A 235 12.34 0.75 -27.35
CA ALA A 235 11.98 1.73 -26.33
C ALA A 235 10.83 2.65 -26.80
N SER A 236 9.92 3.08 -25.92
CA SER A 236 9.92 2.94 -24.45
C SER A 236 8.56 2.50 -23.92
N ILE A 237 8.57 1.67 -22.86
CA ILE A 237 7.37 1.28 -22.11
C ILE A 237 6.58 2.49 -21.61
N MET A 238 7.28 3.57 -21.23
CA MET A 238 6.68 4.81 -20.74
C MET A 238 6.20 5.75 -21.85
N PHE A 239 6.47 5.39 -23.11
CA PHE A 239 5.92 6.08 -24.27
C PHE A 239 4.66 5.35 -24.78
N MET A 240 4.76 4.06 -25.11
CA MET A 240 3.64 3.32 -25.69
C MET A 240 3.78 1.81 -25.52
N GLN A 241 3.33 1.28 -24.39
CA GLN A 241 3.39 -0.15 -24.03
C GLN A 241 2.52 -1.06 -24.91
N SER A 242 1.62 -0.53 -25.74
CA SER A 242 0.79 -1.34 -26.65
C SER A 242 1.54 -1.82 -27.89
N ILE A 243 2.70 -1.25 -28.21
CA ILE A 243 3.53 -1.64 -29.36
C ILE A 243 4.29 -2.94 -29.05
N ASN A 244 4.20 -3.93 -29.94
CA ASN A 244 4.79 -5.25 -29.70
C ASN A 244 6.31 -5.28 -29.56
N SER A 245 7.03 -4.45 -30.30
CA SER A 245 8.49 -4.37 -30.20
C SER A 245 8.96 -3.65 -28.94
N VAL A 246 8.09 -2.84 -28.31
CA VAL A 246 8.44 -2.11 -27.10
C VAL A 246 8.57 -3.12 -25.97
N VAL A 247 9.81 -3.31 -25.52
CA VAL A 247 10.21 -4.26 -24.47
C VAL A 247 11.29 -3.68 -23.57
N GLU A 248 11.69 -2.41 -23.74
CA GLU A 248 12.75 -1.74 -22.98
C GLU A 248 12.28 -0.35 -22.50
N PHE A 249 12.95 0.18 -21.50
CA PHE A 249 12.84 1.60 -21.12
C PHE A 249 13.74 2.46 -21.99
N CYS A 250 13.41 3.74 -22.11
CA CYS A 250 14.27 4.68 -22.80
C CYS A 250 15.54 4.93 -22.01
N THR A 251 16.67 4.96 -22.70
CA THR A 251 18.01 5.19 -22.14
C THR A 251 18.56 6.52 -22.64
N GLU A 252 19.67 6.99 -22.07
CA GLU A 252 20.33 8.21 -22.54
C GLU A 252 20.61 8.21 -24.07
N LYS A 253 20.83 7.03 -24.67
CA LYS A 253 21.18 6.90 -26.10
C LYS A 253 20.02 7.17 -27.06
N ASN A 254 18.80 6.82 -26.66
CA ASN A 254 17.60 6.95 -27.51
C ASN A 254 16.56 7.92 -26.95
N HIS A 255 16.81 8.52 -25.78
CA HIS A 255 15.92 9.48 -25.15
C HIS A 255 15.93 10.85 -25.80
N ASN A 256 14.75 11.33 -26.19
CA ASN A 256 14.54 12.67 -26.73
C ASN A 256 14.37 13.71 -25.61
N LYS A 257 15.48 14.36 -25.24
CA LYS A 257 15.52 15.43 -24.22
C LYS A 257 14.74 16.70 -24.61
N ASN A 258 14.39 16.87 -25.89
CA ASN A 258 13.67 18.05 -26.36
C ASN A 258 12.14 17.87 -26.34
N ALA A 259 11.66 16.63 -26.16
CA ALA A 259 10.24 16.34 -26.14
C ALA A 259 9.59 16.91 -24.87
N PRO A 260 8.52 17.75 -24.96
CA PRO A 260 7.84 18.31 -23.80
C PRO A 260 6.90 17.29 -23.13
N ASN A 261 7.46 16.21 -22.59
CA ASN A 261 6.76 15.20 -21.80
C ASN A 261 6.97 15.38 -20.29
N ALA A 262 6.16 14.68 -19.48
CA ALA A 262 6.20 14.79 -18.03
C ALA A 262 7.54 14.30 -17.45
N GLN A 263 8.11 13.22 -18.03
CA GLN A 263 9.42 12.71 -17.63
C GLN A 263 10.51 13.79 -17.73
N ASN A 264 10.64 14.45 -18.88
CA ASN A 264 11.64 15.49 -19.08
C ASN A 264 11.44 16.68 -18.12
N GLN A 265 10.19 17.11 -17.94
CA GLN A 265 9.86 18.25 -17.09
C GLN A 265 10.15 17.98 -15.61
N LYS A 266 9.90 16.76 -15.13
CA LYS A 266 10.00 16.41 -13.69
C LYS A 266 11.32 15.77 -13.30
N CYS A 267 12.00 15.11 -14.24
CA CYS A 267 13.23 14.35 -14.01
C CYS A 267 14.48 15.03 -14.58
N SER A 268 14.48 16.36 -14.73
CA SER A 268 15.65 17.11 -15.22
C SER A 268 16.20 16.58 -16.56
N LEU A 269 15.30 16.28 -17.50
CA LEU A 269 15.60 15.73 -18.83
C LEU A 269 16.25 14.33 -18.85
N ARG A 270 16.26 13.63 -17.72
CA ARG A 270 16.77 12.25 -17.63
C ARG A 270 15.79 11.27 -18.24
N SER A 271 16.33 10.26 -18.92
CA SER A 271 15.55 9.14 -19.42
C SER A 271 14.95 8.32 -18.27
N THR A 272 13.88 7.57 -18.58
CA THR A 272 13.25 6.67 -17.60
C THR A 272 14.23 5.64 -17.06
N TRP A 273 15.11 5.06 -17.90
CA TRP A 273 16.11 4.09 -17.47
C TRP A 273 17.16 4.70 -16.52
N GLU A 274 17.63 5.92 -16.77
CA GLU A 274 18.57 6.58 -15.85
C GLU A 274 17.99 6.71 -14.44
N VAL A 275 16.71 7.06 -14.31
CA VAL A 275 16.02 7.14 -13.01
C VAL A 275 15.93 5.76 -12.35
N ILE A 276 15.59 4.73 -13.12
CA ILE A 276 15.54 3.35 -12.62
C ILE A 276 16.92 2.89 -12.14
N GLN A 277 18.00 3.19 -12.86
CA GLN A 277 19.37 2.82 -12.49
C GLN A 277 19.84 3.47 -11.17
N ASP A 278 19.32 4.66 -10.85
CA ASP A 278 19.62 5.36 -9.60
C ASP A 278 18.83 4.85 -8.40
N SER A 279 17.80 4.04 -8.62
CA SER A 279 16.93 3.53 -7.55
C SER A 279 17.66 2.57 -6.61
N GLU A 280 17.18 2.48 -5.37
CA GLU A 280 17.70 1.51 -4.39
C GLU A 280 17.50 0.07 -4.86
N ASP A 281 16.43 -0.22 -5.60
CA ASP A 281 16.19 -1.54 -6.20
C ASP A 281 17.29 -1.94 -7.18
N TYR A 282 17.73 -1.00 -8.03
CA TYR A 282 18.79 -1.27 -8.99
C TYR A 282 20.13 -1.51 -8.30
N LYS A 283 20.45 -0.69 -7.29
CA LYS A 283 21.66 -0.85 -6.46
C LYS A 283 21.66 -2.18 -5.69
N ALA A 284 20.49 -2.64 -5.25
CA ALA A 284 20.32 -3.89 -4.51
C ALA A 284 20.19 -5.14 -5.40
N SER A 285 20.25 -5.01 -6.74
CA SER A 285 20.07 -6.13 -7.68
C SER A 285 21.27 -6.31 -8.60
N THR A 286 21.39 -7.52 -9.16
CA THR A 286 22.36 -7.84 -10.21
C THR A 286 21.67 -8.61 -11.34
N PRO A 287 22.02 -8.44 -12.63
CA PRO A 287 21.35 -9.14 -13.71
C PRO A 287 21.43 -10.66 -13.52
N MET A 288 20.31 -11.35 -13.71
CA MET A 288 20.27 -12.80 -13.65
C MET A 288 20.72 -13.43 -14.98
N THR A 289 21.30 -14.63 -14.90
CA THR A 289 21.74 -15.39 -16.09
C THR A 289 20.62 -16.19 -16.75
N ALA A 290 19.55 -16.47 -16.01
CA ALA A 290 18.42 -17.24 -16.51
C ALA A 290 17.79 -16.60 -17.76
N ALA A 291 17.22 -17.44 -18.62
CA ALA A 291 16.50 -16.95 -19.80
C ALA A 291 15.13 -16.35 -19.43
N GLN A 292 14.53 -16.83 -18.34
CA GLN A 292 13.21 -16.46 -17.86
C GLN A 292 13.24 -16.37 -16.32
N PRO A 293 12.41 -15.50 -15.72
CA PRO A 293 12.31 -15.41 -14.27
C PRO A 293 11.55 -16.62 -13.68
N PRO A 294 11.72 -16.91 -12.38
CA PRO A 294 10.82 -17.79 -11.66
C PRO A 294 9.36 -17.33 -11.78
N GLN A 295 8.42 -18.27 -11.82
CA GLN A 295 7.00 -17.95 -11.82
C GLN A 295 6.57 -17.35 -10.47
N PRO A 296 5.68 -16.34 -10.46
CA PRO A 296 5.18 -15.78 -9.22
C PRO A 296 4.42 -16.83 -8.40
N THR A 297 4.53 -16.73 -7.08
CA THR A 297 3.69 -17.48 -6.14
C THR A 297 2.52 -16.62 -5.71
N PHE A 298 1.36 -17.25 -5.53
CA PHE A 298 0.12 -16.56 -5.18
C PHE A 298 -0.46 -17.13 -3.89
N SER A 299 -0.79 -16.24 -2.95
CA SER A 299 -1.62 -16.58 -1.80
C SER A 299 -3.00 -15.93 -1.94
N LEU A 300 -4.06 -16.70 -1.70
CA LEU A 300 -5.43 -16.19 -1.73
C LEU A 300 -5.86 -15.89 -0.31
N LYS A 301 -6.02 -14.60 0.02
CA LYS A 301 -6.31 -14.13 1.37
C LYS A 301 -7.72 -13.55 1.38
N GLN A 302 -8.64 -14.05 2.20
CA GLN A 302 -9.97 -13.46 2.29
C GLN A 302 -10.14 -12.63 3.57
N ILE A 303 -10.61 -11.40 3.43
CA ILE A 303 -10.97 -10.55 4.58
C ILE A 303 -12.05 -11.26 5.42
N ARG A 304 -11.77 -11.45 6.72
CA ARG A 304 -12.67 -12.08 7.70
C ARG A 304 -12.97 -11.13 8.85
N GLU A 305 -13.79 -11.57 9.80
CA GLU A 305 -14.01 -10.86 11.06
C GLU A 305 -12.68 -10.58 11.77
N ARG A 306 -12.55 -9.36 12.27
CA ARG A 306 -11.45 -8.96 13.12
C ARG A 306 -11.53 -9.71 14.46
N ILE A 307 -10.42 -10.30 14.88
CA ILE A 307 -10.32 -11.04 16.15
C ILE A 307 -9.23 -10.36 16.96
N LEU A 308 -9.61 -9.81 18.11
CA LEU A 308 -8.74 -8.95 18.91
C LEU A 308 -8.83 -9.27 20.40
N CYS A 309 -7.71 -9.20 21.12
CA CYS A 309 -7.69 -9.25 22.57
C CYS A 309 -7.01 -8.01 23.15
N LEU A 310 -7.73 -7.28 24.02
CA LEU A 310 -7.13 -6.22 24.83
C LEU A 310 -6.30 -6.85 25.95
N VAL A 311 -5.04 -6.44 26.09
CA VAL A 311 -4.14 -6.89 27.15
C VAL A 311 -3.70 -5.67 27.96
N LEU A 312 -4.26 -5.55 29.15
CA LEU A 312 -4.27 -4.33 29.94
C LEU A 312 -3.40 -4.45 31.18
N ASP A 313 -2.38 -3.61 31.27
CA ASP A 313 -1.52 -3.52 32.45
C ASP A 313 -2.24 -2.85 33.63
N LYS A 314 -2.27 -3.53 34.77
CA LYS A 314 -2.75 -3.00 36.05
C LYS A 314 -1.72 -3.19 37.16
N SER A 315 -0.44 -3.28 36.82
CA SER A 315 0.70 -3.34 37.75
C SER A 315 0.78 -2.07 38.61
N GLY A 316 1.57 -2.11 39.69
CA GLY A 316 1.68 -1.00 40.63
C GLY A 316 2.18 0.31 40.02
N SER A 317 3.07 0.26 39.01
CA SER A 317 3.61 1.44 38.32
C SER A 317 2.53 2.22 37.56
N MET A 318 1.45 1.54 37.14
CA MET A 318 0.29 2.16 36.50
C MET A 318 -0.54 3.06 37.42
N ALA A 319 -0.30 3.04 38.74
CA ALA A 319 -0.94 3.95 39.70
C ALA A 319 -0.37 5.38 39.63
N SER A 320 0.83 5.55 39.08
CA SER A 320 1.51 6.84 38.94
C SER A 320 1.02 7.60 37.70
N GLU A 321 1.21 8.93 37.70
CA GLU A 321 1.06 9.81 36.53
C GLU A 321 -0.25 9.61 35.73
N ASN A 322 -1.33 9.25 36.42
CA ASN A 322 -2.66 9.02 35.83
C ASN A 322 -2.69 7.92 34.73
N ARG A 323 -1.69 7.02 34.69
CA ARG A 323 -1.51 6.00 33.63
C ARG A 323 -2.71 5.05 33.51
N LEU A 324 -3.22 4.52 34.61
CA LEU A 324 -4.40 3.64 34.60
C LEU A 324 -5.65 4.34 34.04
N ASN A 325 -5.88 5.60 34.41
CA ASN A 325 -7.02 6.35 33.89
C ASN A 325 -6.89 6.62 32.40
N ARG A 326 -5.68 6.92 31.91
CA ARG A 326 -5.39 7.05 30.48
C ARG A 326 -5.61 5.74 29.73
N LEU A 327 -5.13 4.62 30.26
CA LEU A 327 -5.42 3.27 29.75
C LEU A 327 -6.94 3.04 29.62
N ASN A 328 -7.70 3.38 30.66
CA ASN A 328 -9.15 3.19 30.68
C ASN A 328 -9.87 4.10 29.67
N GLN A 329 -9.46 5.37 29.57
CA GLN A 329 -10.01 6.31 28.59
C GLN A 329 -9.75 5.83 27.16
N ALA A 330 -8.53 5.41 26.85
CA ALA A 330 -8.15 4.86 25.55
C ALA A 330 -8.93 3.60 25.20
N SER A 331 -8.96 2.64 26.12
CA SER A 331 -9.67 1.36 25.93
C SER A 331 -11.16 1.61 25.72
N LYS A 332 -11.76 2.55 26.46
CA LYS A 332 -13.16 2.96 26.27
C LYS A 332 -13.38 3.60 24.90
N HIS A 333 -12.50 4.51 24.48
CA HIS A 333 -12.61 5.14 23.16
C HIS A 333 -12.48 4.11 22.04
N PHE A 334 -11.50 3.22 22.10
CA PHE A 334 -11.32 2.14 21.14
C PHE A 334 -12.54 1.21 21.03
N LEU A 335 -13.06 0.77 22.17
CA LEU A 335 -14.22 -0.10 22.25
C LEU A 335 -15.50 0.58 21.76
N LEU A 336 -15.64 1.90 21.92
CA LEU A 336 -16.83 2.63 21.47
C LEU A 336 -16.74 3.05 20.01
N GLN A 337 -15.59 3.58 19.61
CA GLN A 337 -15.45 4.39 18.39
C GLN A 337 -14.75 3.68 17.24
N ILE A 338 -13.82 2.76 17.53
CA ILE A 338 -12.89 2.25 16.52
C ILE A 338 -13.20 0.81 16.14
N ILE A 339 -13.50 -0.05 17.12
CA ILE A 339 -13.84 -1.45 16.82
C ILE A 339 -15.07 -1.51 15.92
N GLU A 340 -14.95 -2.18 14.78
CA GLU A 340 -16.03 -2.32 13.81
C GLU A 340 -17.07 -3.36 14.29
N ARG A 341 -18.33 -3.19 13.87
CA ARG A 341 -19.36 -4.23 14.11
C ARG A 341 -18.96 -5.56 13.46
N GLY A 342 -19.30 -6.66 14.12
CA GLY A 342 -18.92 -8.02 13.72
C GLY A 342 -17.57 -8.50 14.24
N SER A 343 -16.75 -7.61 14.83
CA SER A 343 -15.45 -7.97 15.42
C SER A 343 -15.60 -8.78 16.71
N TRP A 344 -14.67 -9.70 16.95
CA TRP A 344 -14.57 -10.46 18.21
C TRP A 344 -13.54 -9.81 19.13
N VAL A 345 -13.96 -9.46 20.35
CA VAL A 345 -13.11 -8.78 21.33
C VAL A 345 -13.02 -9.57 22.64
N GLY A 346 -11.79 -9.89 23.04
CA GLY A 346 -11.44 -10.45 24.34
C GLY A 346 -10.77 -9.42 25.22
N MET A 347 -10.68 -9.68 26.53
CA MET A 347 -10.01 -8.78 27.47
C MET A 347 -9.28 -9.56 28.56
N VAL A 348 -7.99 -9.29 28.69
CA VAL A 348 -7.10 -9.79 29.73
C VAL A 348 -6.49 -8.61 30.46
N THR A 349 -6.45 -8.67 31.79
CA THR A 349 -5.67 -7.74 32.61
C THR A 349 -4.49 -8.47 33.24
N PHE A 350 -3.37 -7.81 33.46
CA PHE A 350 -2.21 -8.42 34.12
C PHE A 350 -1.54 -7.50 35.14
N HIS A 351 -0.90 -8.13 36.12
CA HIS A 351 0.11 -7.55 37.01
C HIS A 351 1.20 -8.63 37.15
N SER A 352 1.49 -9.13 38.36
CA SER A 352 2.27 -10.35 38.60
C SER A 352 1.76 -11.62 37.89
N ALA A 353 0.47 -11.65 37.48
CA ALA A 353 -0.16 -12.74 36.76
C ALA A 353 -1.31 -12.19 35.90
N ALA A 354 -1.73 -12.94 34.89
CA ALA A 354 -2.86 -12.57 34.04
C ALA A 354 -4.21 -12.98 34.64
N SER A 355 -5.26 -12.26 34.29
CA SER A 355 -6.65 -12.56 34.63
C SER A 355 -7.53 -12.25 33.44
N VAL A 356 -8.25 -13.26 32.95
CA VAL A 356 -9.25 -13.09 31.88
C VAL A 356 -10.44 -12.32 32.43
N ARG A 357 -10.72 -11.16 31.86
CA ARG A 357 -11.89 -10.33 32.20
C ARG A 357 -13.06 -10.62 31.26
N SER A 358 -12.76 -10.94 30.01
CA SER A 358 -13.74 -11.38 29.04
C SER A 358 -13.13 -12.41 28.11
N GLU A 359 -13.84 -13.51 27.91
CA GLU A 359 -13.69 -14.32 26.70
C GLU A 359 -14.08 -13.50 25.46
N LEU A 360 -13.81 -14.03 24.26
CA LEU A 360 -14.16 -13.38 23.01
C LEU A 360 -15.68 -13.18 22.89
N VAL A 361 -16.09 -11.91 22.79
CA VAL A 361 -17.48 -11.49 22.56
C VAL A 361 -17.56 -10.79 21.21
N GLN A 362 -18.54 -11.15 20.38
CA GLN A 362 -18.79 -10.45 19.13
C GLN A 362 -19.46 -9.11 19.38
N VAL A 363 -18.91 -8.04 18.82
CA VAL A 363 -19.43 -6.68 18.95
C VAL A 363 -20.43 -6.43 17.83
N GLU A 364 -21.71 -6.65 18.11
CA GLU A 364 -22.80 -6.35 17.17
C GLU A 364 -23.52 -5.04 17.52
N THR A 365 -23.61 -4.72 18.81
CA THR A 365 -24.33 -3.56 19.35
C THR A 365 -23.54 -2.85 20.46
N ASP A 366 -24.01 -1.66 20.85
CA ASP A 366 -23.41 -0.91 21.95
C ASP A 366 -23.54 -1.60 23.31
N ALA A 367 -24.49 -2.54 23.46
CA ALA A 367 -24.64 -3.32 24.70
C ALA A 367 -23.40 -4.18 24.97
N GLN A 368 -22.83 -4.83 23.94
CA GLN A 368 -21.59 -5.61 24.10
C GLN A 368 -20.41 -4.68 24.38
N ARG A 369 -20.34 -3.51 23.72
CA ARG A 369 -19.29 -2.50 23.97
C ARG A 369 -19.33 -2.04 25.43
N ASN A 370 -20.50 -1.66 25.93
CA ASN A 370 -20.72 -1.25 27.32
C ASN A 370 -20.37 -2.37 28.31
N THR A 371 -20.72 -3.61 27.99
CA THR A 371 -20.34 -4.77 28.82
C THR A 371 -18.82 -4.90 28.93
N LEU A 372 -18.07 -4.76 27.84
CA LEU A 372 -16.61 -4.77 27.86
C LEU A 372 -16.02 -3.59 28.67
N ILE A 373 -16.61 -2.40 28.56
CA ILE A 373 -16.16 -1.21 29.29
C ILE A 373 -16.30 -1.39 30.81
N THR A 374 -17.37 -2.03 31.28
CA THR A 374 -17.55 -2.31 32.73
C THR A 374 -16.46 -3.24 33.31
N LYS A 375 -15.70 -3.92 32.46
CA LYS A 375 -14.66 -4.88 32.84
C LYS A 375 -13.25 -4.29 32.87
N LEU A 376 -13.10 -3.01 32.56
CA LEU A 376 -11.83 -2.29 32.62
C LEU A 376 -11.26 -2.27 34.06
N PRO A 377 -9.92 -2.24 34.22
CA PRO A 377 -9.29 -2.31 35.54
C PRO A 377 -9.61 -1.07 36.41
N ALA A 378 -10.05 -1.32 37.64
CA ALA A 378 -10.43 -0.26 38.59
C ALA A 378 -9.26 0.29 39.42
N PHE A 379 -8.24 -0.52 39.70
CA PHE A 379 -7.08 -0.13 40.49
C PHE A 379 -5.81 -0.84 39.98
N ALA A 380 -4.67 -0.20 40.21
CA ALA A 380 -3.33 -0.65 39.84
C ALA A 380 -2.60 -1.17 41.09
N SER A 381 -2.02 -2.36 41.02
CA SER A 381 -1.31 -2.99 42.14
C SER A 381 -0.48 -4.20 41.69
N GLY A 382 0.48 -4.61 42.51
CA GLY A 382 1.30 -5.80 42.27
C GLY A 382 2.49 -5.54 41.35
N GLY A 383 3.20 -6.61 40.99
CA GLY A 383 4.32 -6.54 40.03
C GLY A 383 3.84 -6.52 38.57
N THR A 384 4.76 -6.77 37.65
CA THR A 384 4.52 -6.69 36.19
C THR A 384 4.93 -8.00 35.52
N SER A 385 4.10 -8.52 34.63
CA SER A 385 4.39 -9.70 33.79
C SER A 385 3.60 -9.64 32.49
N ILE A 386 4.18 -9.00 31.48
CA ILE A 386 3.62 -8.83 30.14
C ILE A 386 3.43 -10.20 29.47
N CYS A 387 4.43 -11.10 29.56
CA CYS A 387 4.34 -12.44 28.98
C CYS A 387 3.17 -13.26 29.55
N SER A 388 2.82 -13.08 30.83
CA SER A 388 1.61 -13.71 31.39
C SER A 388 0.34 -13.22 30.69
N GLY A 389 0.26 -11.90 30.44
CA GLY A 389 -0.84 -11.28 29.70
C GLY A 389 -0.97 -11.82 28.27
N LEU A 390 0.15 -11.86 27.53
CA LEU A 390 0.20 -12.35 26.15
C LEU A 390 -0.20 -13.84 26.05
N ARG A 391 0.38 -14.71 26.89
CA ARG A 391 0.01 -16.14 26.93
C ARG A 391 -1.47 -16.34 27.22
N SER A 392 -2.04 -15.57 28.15
CA SER A 392 -3.47 -15.64 28.46
C SER A 392 -4.33 -15.14 27.29
N ALA A 393 -3.90 -14.11 26.56
CA ALA A 393 -4.57 -13.65 25.35
C ALA A 393 -4.57 -14.71 24.25
N PHE A 394 -3.43 -15.38 24.02
CA PHE A 394 -3.36 -16.52 23.08
C PHE A 394 -4.34 -17.63 23.45
N GLN A 395 -4.47 -17.94 24.74
CA GLN A 395 -5.46 -18.92 25.22
C GLN A 395 -6.90 -18.46 24.99
N VAL A 396 -7.22 -17.20 25.27
CA VAL A 396 -8.56 -16.63 25.03
C VAL A 396 -8.93 -16.69 23.55
N ILE A 397 -7.99 -16.38 22.66
CA ILE A 397 -8.19 -16.45 21.22
C ILE A 397 -8.31 -17.91 20.76
N GLY A 398 -7.35 -18.75 21.16
CA GLY A 398 -7.22 -20.16 20.81
C GLY A 398 -8.42 -21.04 21.19
N LYS A 399 -9.27 -20.61 22.13
CA LYS A 399 -10.53 -21.30 22.45
C LYS A 399 -11.53 -21.31 21.31
N LYS A 400 -11.46 -20.34 20.39
CA LYS A 400 -12.45 -20.17 19.31
C LYS A 400 -11.85 -20.00 17.93
N PHE A 401 -10.68 -19.37 17.82
CA PHE A 401 -10.04 -19.05 16.56
C PHE A 401 -8.54 -19.37 16.60
N SER A 402 -7.91 -19.46 15.43
CA SER A 402 -6.45 -19.44 15.35
C SER A 402 -5.91 -18.10 15.86
N THR A 403 -4.76 -18.14 16.54
CA THR A 403 -3.99 -16.94 16.90
C THR A 403 -3.34 -16.28 15.70
N ASP A 404 -3.13 -17.03 14.61
CA ASP A 404 -2.51 -16.51 13.39
C ASP A 404 -3.39 -15.42 12.74
N GLY A 405 -2.79 -14.26 12.50
CA GLY A 405 -3.48 -13.05 12.03
C GLY A 405 -4.53 -12.50 13.01
N SER A 406 -4.54 -12.92 14.27
CA SER A 406 -5.33 -12.26 15.33
C SER A 406 -4.54 -11.09 15.92
N GLU A 407 -5.25 -10.11 16.47
CA GLU A 407 -4.65 -8.89 17.01
C GLU A 407 -4.61 -8.91 18.53
N ILE A 408 -3.52 -8.42 19.09
CA ILE A 408 -3.41 -8.09 20.51
C ILE A 408 -3.11 -6.62 20.62
N VAL A 409 -3.85 -5.91 21.46
CA VAL A 409 -3.54 -4.52 21.79
C VAL A 409 -3.06 -4.50 23.24
N LEU A 410 -1.75 -4.37 23.39
CA LEU A 410 -1.04 -4.34 24.66
C LEU A 410 -0.90 -2.88 25.12
N LEU A 411 -1.52 -2.55 26.25
CA LEU A 411 -1.42 -1.25 26.91
C LEU A 411 -0.62 -1.41 28.21
N THR A 412 0.54 -0.78 28.29
CA THR A 412 1.47 -0.92 29.43
C THR A 412 2.37 0.32 29.53
N ASP A 413 2.92 0.59 30.71
CA ASP A 413 4.01 1.56 30.86
C ASP A 413 5.39 0.97 30.50
N GLY A 414 5.44 -0.35 30.22
CA GLY A 414 6.59 -1.05 29.66
C GLY A 414 7.69 -1.34 30.69
N GLU A 415 7.41 -1.20 31.98
CA GLU A 415 8.34 -1.49 33.08
C GLU A 415 8.39 -3.00 33.38
N ASP A 416 8.83 -3.80 32.40
CA ASP A 416 9.03 -5.25 32.51
C ASP A 416 10.34 -5.67 31.81
N ASN A 417 11.27 -6.28 32.55
CA ASN A 417 12.57 -6.73 32.04
C ASN A 417 12.60 -8.21 31.61
N THR A 418 11.44 -8.87 31.59
CA THR A 418 11.30 -10.31 31.26
C THR A 418 10.52 -10.57 29.96
N ILE A 419 10.22 -9.51 29.19
CA ILE A 419 9.44 -9.60 27.94
C ILE A 419 10.08 -10.56 26.93
N ASN A 420 11.41 -10.60 26.88
CA ASN A 420 12.15 -11.49 25.98
C ASN A 420 11.86 -12.99 26.19
N THR A 421 11.35 -13.39 27.36
CA THR A 421 11.08 -14.80 27.69
C THR A 421 9.91 -15.40 26.91
N CYS A 422 9.11 -14.60 26.20
CA CYS A 422 8.01 -15.08 25.38
C CYS A 422 8.14 -14.69 23.89
N PHE A 423 9.30 -14.23 23.43
CA PHE A 423 9.51 -13.87 22.02
C PHE A 423 9.27 -15.03 21.06
N ASP A 424 9.80 -16.22 21.36
CA ASP A 424 9.59 -17.39 20.51
C ASP A 424 8.10 -17.78 20.43
N GLU A 425 7.38 -17.68 21.56
CA GLU A 425 5.94 -17.97 21.62
C GLU A 425 5.12 -16.93 20.84
N VAL A 426 5.52 -15.65 20.92
CA VAL A 426 4.92 -14.55 20.17
C VAL A 426 5.11 -14.77 18.67
N GLU A 427 6.32 -15.10 18.23
CA GLU A 427 6.62 -15.37 16.82
C GLU A 427 5.84 -16.58 16.29
N GLN A 428 5.82 -17.68 17.05
CA GLN A 428 5.09 -18.90 16.71
C GLN A 428 3.56 -18.70 16.71
N SER A 429 3.04 -17.75 17.48
CA SER A 429 1.59 -17.52 17.57
C SER A 429 0.98 -17.00 16.27
N GLY A 430 1.77 -16.35 15.41
CA GLY A 430 1.28 -15.65 14.21
C GLY A 430 0.45 -14.39 14.51
N ALA A 431 0.25 -14.04 15.79
CA ALA A 431 -0.53 -12.88 16.19
C ALA A 431 0.20 -11.57 15.86
N ILE A 432 -0.57 -10.49 15.76
CA ILE A 432 -0.12 -9.13 15.50
C ILE A 432 -0.26 -8.33 16.79
N ILE A 433 0.87 -7.92 17.38
CA ILE A 433 0.88 -7.25 18.68
C ILE A 433 1.07 -5.75 18.48
N HIS A 434 -0.01 -5.02 18.66
CA HIS A 434 0.00 -3.56 18.77
C HIS A 434 0.39 -3.16 20.19
N THR A 435 1.27 -2.18 20.33
CA THR A 435 1.77 -1.74 21.63
C THR A 435 1.49 -0.26 21.84
N VAL A 436 0.88 0.08 22.98
CA VAL A 436 0.65 1.46 23.42
C VAL A 436 1.45 1.68 24.70
N ALA A 437 2.55 2.42 24.59
CA ALA A 437 3.40 2.78 25.72
C ALA A 437 2.78 3.95 26.51
N LEU A 438 2.54 3.76 27.81
CA LEU A 438 1.91 4.73 28.70
C LEU A 438 2.89 5.42 29.66
N GLY A 439 4.18 5.10 29.57
CA GLY A 439 5.24 5.70 30.37
C GLY A 439 6.47 6.05 29.50
N PRO A 440 7.35 6.94 29.98
CA PRO A 440 8.56 7.35 29.27
C PRO A 440 9.67 6.28 29.30
N SER A 441 9.53 5.26 30.16
CA SER A 441 10.53 4.22 30.41
C SER A 441 10.16 2.88 29.78
N ALA A 442 9.37 2.90 28.69
CA ALA A 442 9.00 1.67 28.02
C ALA A 442 10.26 0.90 27.56
N ALA A 443 10.35 -0.37 27.95
CA ALA A 443 11.49 -1.21 27.60
C ALA A 443 11.65 -1.30 26.07
N ILE A 444 12.92 -1.33 25.61
CA ILE A 444 13.26 -1.60 24.19
C ILE A 444 12.58 -2.89 23.68
N ASP A 445 12.39 -3.86 24.58
CA ASP A 445 11.74 -5.13 24.27
C ASP A 445 10.25 -5.00 23.97
N LEU A 446 9.57 -3.93 24.44
CA LEU A 446 8.19 -3.63 24.04
C LEU A 446 8.12 -3.24 22.56
N GLU A 447 9.10 -2.50 22.04
CA GLU A 447 9.16 -2.16 20.61
C GLU A 447 9.41 -3.38 19.74
N LYS A 448 10.19 -4.36 20.26
CA LYS A 448 10.47 -5.59 19.53
C LYS A 448 9.21 -6.41 19.28
N LEU A 449 8.26 -6.44 20.23
CA LEU A 449 7.00 -7.16 20.07
C LEU A 449 6.18 -6.66 18.87
N SER A 450 6.03 -5.35 18.72
CA SER A 450 5.30 -4.79 17.58
C SER A 450 6.07 -4.94 16.28
N LYS A 451 7.39 -4.65 16.27
CA LYS A 451 8.23 -4.83 15.09
C LYS A 451 8.26 -6.27 14.58
N MET A 452 8.41 -7.26 15.46
CA MET A 452 8.51 -8.68 15.06
C MET A 452 7.18 -9.26 14.57
N THR A 453 6.06 -8.67 14.99
CA THR A 453 4.72 -9.15 14.61
C THR A 453 4.05 -8.30 13.53
N GLY A 454 4.70 -7.21 13.07
CA GLY A 454 4.13 -6.24 12.14
C GLY A 454 3.02 -5.37 12.75
N GLY A 455 2.95 -5.32 14.09
CA GLY A 455 2.01 -4.51 14.83
C GLY A 455 2.42 -3.03 14.88
N VAL A 456 1.45 -2.18 15.21
CA VAL A 456 1.66 -0.73 15.34
C VAL A 456 2.20 -0.41 16.72
N GLN A 457 3.26 0.41 16.77
CA GLN A 457 3.80 0.97 18.01
C GLN A 457 3.36 2.41 18.18
N THR A 458 2.84 2.74 19.35
CA THR A 458 2.43 4.10 19.71
C THR A 458 2.86 4.42 21.13
N ALA A 459 3.07 5.71 21.41
CA ALA A 459 3.44 6.19 22.73
C ALA A 459 2.54 7.34 23.14
N ALA A 460 1.97 7.24 24.34
CA ALA A 460 1.20 8.27 25.00
C ALA A 460 1.84 8.56 26.36
N THR A 461 3.01 9.20 26.29
CA THR A 461 3.88 9.51 27.43
C THR A 461 3.19 10.38 28.48
N ASP A 462 3.78 10.52 29.68
CA ASP A 462 3.22 11.17 30.88
C ASP A 462 2.75 12.64 30.70
N ASN A 463 3.01 13.27 29.54
CA ASN A 463 2.51 14.59 29.22
C ASN A 463 1.02 14.56 28.81
N ALA A 464 0.15 14.94 29.74
CA ALA A 464 -1.32 14.96 29.60
C ALA A 464 -1.91 15.92 28.53
N GLN A 465 -1.09 16.71 27.83
CA GLN A 465 -1.56 17.65 26.79
C GLN A 465 -1.62 17.06 25.37
N ASN A 466 -1.15 15.84 25.15
CA ASN A 466 -1.13 15.25 23.82
C ASN A 466 -2.36 14.37 23.56
N ASN A 467 -2.95 14.54 22.38
CA ASN A 467 -3.92 13.60 21.77
C ASN A 467 -3.32 12.20 21.47
N GLY A 468 -2.11 11.89 21.98
CA GLY A 468 -1.34 10.70 21.64
C GLY A 468 -2.06 9.38 21.88
N LEU A 469 -3.04 9.31 22.79
CA LEU A 469 -3.92 8.13 22.94
C LEU A 469 -4.94 8.05 21.81
N ILE A 470 -5.58 9.15 21.44
CA ILE A 470 -6.52 9.17 20.33
C ILE A 470 -5.80 8.85 19.02
N ASP A 471 -4.62 9.43 18.81
CA ASP A 471 -3.77 9.16 17.64
C ASP A 471 -3.30 7.70 17.62
N ALA A 472 -2.89 7.18 18.79
CA ALA A 472 -2.49 5.79 18.95
C ALA A 472 -3.59 4.82 18.53
N PHE A 473 -4.80 5.06 19.01
CA PHE A 473 -5.94 4.19 18.75
C PHE A 473 -6.53 4.41 17.35
N SER A 474 -6.45 5.62 16.80
CA SER A 474 -6.79 5.88 15.39
C SER A 474 -5.87 5.11 14.45
N ALA A 475 -4.59 4.93 14.82
CA ALA A 475 -3.66 4.07 14.09
C ALA A 475 -4.00 2.57 14.18
N LEU A 476 -4.87 2.17 15.12
CA LEU A 476 -5.39 0.80 15.28
C LEU A 476 -6.77 0.60 14.62
N SER A 477 -7.24 1.56 13.81
CA SER A 477 -8.38 1.34 12.92
C SER A 477 -8.11 0.17 11.98
N SER A 478 -9.13 -0.64 11.67
CA SER A 478 -8.92 -1.78 10.77
C SER A 478 -8.58 -1.27 9.37
N GLY A 479 -7.47 -1.77 8.81
CA GLY A 479 -7.15 -1.55 7.40
C GLY A 479 -8.09 -2.27 6.42
N ASN A 480 -8.96 -3.15 6.93
CA ASN A 480 -9.91 -3.97 6.19
C ASN A 480 -11.38 -3.68 6.55
N GLY A 481 -11.63 -2.77 7.50
CA GLY A 481 -12.96 -2.37 7.90
C GLY A 481 -13.63 -1.53 6.82
N LEU A 482 -14.90 -1.78 6.54
CA LEU A 482 -15.71 -0.82 5.78
C LEU A 482 -15.85 0.43 6.63
N ILE A 483 -15.47 1.61 6.11
CA ILE A 483 -15.57 2.90 6.81
C ILE A 483 -16.99 3.14 7.37
N THR A 484 -18.01 2.59 6.71
CA THR A 484 -19.42 2.68 7.11
C THR A 484 -19.81 1.82 8.33
N GLN A 485 -18.91 0.97 8.84
CA GLN A 485 -19.13 0.08 9.99
C GLN A 485 -18.44 0.57 11.28
N GLN A 486 -17.67 1.65 11.19
CA GLN A 486 -17.21 2.42 12.36
C GLN A 486 -18.39 3.21 12.92
N SER A 487 -18.47 3.41 14.24
CA SER A 487 -19.55 4.22 14.81
C SER A 487 -19.40 5.65 14.28
N VAL A 488 -20.48 6.15 13.68
CA VAL A 488 -20.56 7.50 13.11
C VAL A 488 -20.12 8.53 14.16
N GLN A 489 -19.23 9.44 13.75
CA GLN A 489 -18.80 10.62 14.52
C GLN A 489 -19.97 11.52 14.93
#